data_AF-A0A9E2MWK2-F1
#
_entry.id   AF-A0A9E2MWK2-F1
#
_cell.length_a   1.000
_cell.length_b   1.000
_cell.length_c   1.000
_cell.angle_alpha   90.00
_cell.angle_beta   90.00
_cell.angle_gamma   90.00
#
_symmetry.space_group_name_H-M   'P 1'
#
loop_
_entity.id
_entity.type
_entity.pdbx_description
1 polymer ?
#
loop_
_entity_poly.entity_id
_entity_poly.type
_entity_poly.pdbx_seq_one_letter_code
_entity_poly.pdbx_strand_id
1 'polypeptide(L)'
;AVSHPSAAGRVFNVTDGGFHTLNEIIESICSALGRKPPRLSLPVGPIRIVAGLVETGCRVMGIMGGIVGTRSQFLRKLGHIPTIPGHVPIIPPVTTEMIDKYTEDIAVDGSLIQKELGFIPQYDLKAGWEETIRAMRACGAL
;
A
#
# COMPACT_ATOMS: atom_id res chain seq x y z
N ALA A 1 -2.96 10.98 19.90
CA ALA A 1 -2.85 11.92 18.76
C ALA A 1 -4.14 12.71 18.53
N VAL A 2 -5.28 12.07 18.22
CA VAL A 2 -6.55 12.77 17.88
C VAL A 2 -7.07 13.68 19.01
N SER A 3 -6.89 13.29 20.28
CA SER A 3 -7.31 14.09 21.43
C SER A 3 -6.29 15.13 21.90
N HIS A 4 -5.17 15.31 21.18
CA HIS A 4 -4.12 16.22 21.60
C HIS A 4 -4.49 17.67 21.24
N PRO A 5 -4.43 18.64 22.18
CA PRO A 5 -4.83 20.03 21.90
C PRO A 5 -4.10 20.64 20.69
N SER A 6 -2.80 20.35 20.54
CA SER A 6 -1.97 20.82 19.42
C SER A 6 -2.24 20.14 18.08
N ALA A 7 -3.18 19.17 17.99
CA ALA A 7 -3.49 18.47 16.75
C ALA A 7 -4.58 19.15 15.90
N ALA A 8 -5.42 20.00 16.51
CA ALA A 8 -6.55 20.63 15.83
C ALA A 8 -6.10 21.49 14.63
N GLY A 9 -6.69 21.25 13.46
CA GLY A 9 -6.42 22.02 12.24
C GLY A 9 -5.06 21.74 11.57
N ARG A 10 -4.30 20.74 12.04
CA ARG A 10 -2.98 20.38 11.50
C ARG A 10 -3.01 19.02 10.81
N VAL A 11 -2.15 18.86 9.81
CA VAL A 11 -1.92 17.58 9.12
C VAL A 11 -0.54 17.08 9.51
N PHE A 12 -0.46 15.80 9.87
CA PHE A 12 0.78 15.15 10.26
C PHE A 12 0.95 13.84 9.47
N ASN A 13 2.19 13.55 9.07
CA ASN A 13 2.54 12.23 8.56
C ASN A 13 2.79 11.30 9.75
N VAL A 14 2.25 10.09 9.67
CA VAL A 14 2.48 9.04 10.66
C VAL A 14 3.48 8.05 10.05
N THR A 15 4.71 8.09 10.53
CA THR A 15 5.78 7.16 10.13
C THR A 15 6.59 6.73 11.36
N ASP A 16 7.45 5.73 11.18
CA ASP A 16 8.43 5.30 12.18
C ASP A 16 9.58 6.32 12.36
N GLY A 17 9.62 7.37 11.56
CA GLY A 17 10.66 8.41 11.56
C GLY A 17 11.85 8.08 10.66
N GLY A 18 11.92 6.87 10.10
CA GLY A 18 12.94 6.47 9.13
C GLY A 18 12.56 6.89 7.71
N PHE A 19 13.57 7.17 6.89
CA PHE A 19 13.41 7.25 5.45
C PHE A 19 13.84 5.92 4.85
N HIS A 20 12.90 5.22 4.21
CA HIS A 20 13.13 3.92 3.59
C HIS A 20 12.97 4.02 2.09
N THR A 21 13.91 3.45 1.37
CA THR A 21 13.80 3.21 -0.06
C THR A 21 12.79 2.09 -0.32
N LEU A 22 12.23 2.07 -1.53
CA LEU A 22 11.36 0.98 -1.95
C LEU A 22 12.04 -0.39 -1.84
N ASN A 23 13.35 -0.46 -2.11
CA ASN A 23 14.11 -1.70 -2.01
C ASN A 23 14.17 -2.23 -0.57
N GLU A 24 14.38 -1.37 0.42
CA GLU A 24 14.39 -1.75 1.84
C GLU A 24 13.01 -2.24 2.30
N ILE A 25 11.93 -1.61 1.80
CA ILE A 25 10.55 -2.05 2.03
C ILE A 25 10.31 -3.44 1.44
N ILE A 26 10.71 -3.65 0.17
CA ILE A 26 10.58 -4.96 -0.51
C ILE A 26 11.38 -6.03 0.23
N GLU A 27 12.59 -5.72 0.67
CA GLU A 27 13.45 -6.63 1.41
C GLU A 27 12.83 -7.01 2.76
N SER A 28 12.28 -6.04 3.49
CA SER A 28 11.59 -6.29 4.76
C SER A 28 10.40 -7.24 4.61
N ILE A 29 9.55 -7.02 3.59
CA ILE A 29 8.42 -7.89 3.27
C ILE A 29 8.91 -9.30 2.91
N CYS A 30 9.88 -9.39 2.01
CA CYS A 30 10.42 -10.67 1.54
C CYS A 30 11.02 -11.47 2.70
N SER A 31 11.82 -10.80 3.53
CA SER A 31 12.43 -11.38 4.73
C SER A 31 11.37 -11.92 5.69
N ALA A 32 10.33 -11.15 6.01
CA ALA A 32 9.24 -11.58 6.89
C ALA A 32 8.48 -12.81 6.32
N LEU A 33 8.29 -12.84 5.01
CA LEU A 33 7.68 -13.97 4.29
C LEU A 33 8.61 -15.20 4.18
N GLY A 34 9.90 -15.08 4.49
CA GLY A 34 10.90 -16.14 4.27
C GLY A 34 11.26 -16.32 2.78
N ARG A 35 11.11 -15.28 1.98
CA ARG A 35 11.40 -15.25 0.53
C ARG A 35 12.68 -14.47 0.24
N LYS A 36 13.33 -14.80 -0.88
CA LYS A 36 14.52 -14.05 -1.35
C LYS A 36 14.08 -12.77 -2.08
N PRO A 37 14.70 -11.61 -1.79
CA PRO A 37 14.40 -10.38 -2.50
C PRO A 37 14.68 -10.49 -4.01
N PRO A 38 13.91 -9.78 -4.86
CA PRO A 38 14.18 -9.72 -6.29
C PRO A 38 15.51 -8.98 -6.56
N ARG A 39 16.26 -9.44 -7.57
CA ARG A 39 17.57 -8.87 -7.96
C ARG A 39 17.56 -8.14 -9.30
N LEU A 40 16.42 -8.14 -9.99
CA LEU A 40 16.28 -7.57 -11.33
C LEU A 40 15.42 -6.33 -11.24
N SER A 41 15.95 -5.20 -11.72
CA SER A 41 15.21 -3.96 -11.91
C SER A 41 14.88 -3.82 -13.40
N LEU A 42 13.59 -3.72 -13.72
CA LEU A 42 13.12 -3.54 -15.09
C LEU A 42 12.82 -2.05 -15.34
N PRO A 43 13.14 -1.50 -16.53
CA PRO A 43 12.83 -0.10 -16.83
C PRO A 43 11.33 0.17 -16.80
N VAL A 44 10.92 1.32 -16.25
CA VAL A 44 9.51 1.70 -16.03
C VAL A 44 8.69 1.72 -17.33
N GLY A 45 9.27 2.22 -18.43
CA GLY A 45 8.58 2.33 -19.72
C GLY A 45 8.00 1.00 -20.24
N PRO A 46 8.84 -0.03 -20.45
CA PRO A 46 8.38 -1.38 -20.81
C PRO A 46 7.34 -1.96 -19.86
N ILE A 47 7.53 -1.78 -18.54
CA ILE A 47 6.62 -2.34 -17.53
C ILE A 47 5.25 -1.67 -17.57
N ARG A 48 5.20 -0.35 -17.78
CA ARG A 48 3.96 0.40 -17.95
C ARG A 48 3.18 -0.06 -19.18
N ILE A 49 3.85 -0.34 -20.30
CA ILE A 49 3.20 -0.87 -21.51
C ILE A 49 2.56 -2.23 -21.22
N VAL A 50 3.32 -3.14 -20.59
CA VAL A 50 2.81 -4.48 -20.26
C VAL A 50 1.61 -4.39 -19.30
N ALA A 51 1.68 -3.55 -18.27
CA ALA A 51 0.56 -3.35 -17.33
C ALA A 51 -0.68 -2.79 -18.03
N GLY A 52 -0.53 -1.79 -18.92
CA GLY A 52 -1.65 -1.25 -19.69
C GLY A 52 -2.32 -2.28 -20.61
N LEU A 53 -1.54 -3.20 -21.20
CA LEU A 53 -2.08 -4.31 -21.98
C LEU A 53 -2.84 -5.32 -21.11
N VAL A 54 -2.31 -5.66 -19.93
CA VAL A 54 -2.97 -6.55 -18.96
C VAL A 54 -4.30 -5.94 -18.49
N GLU A 55 -4.31 -4.66 -18.10
CA GLU A 55 -5.53 -3.95 -17.71
C GLU A 55 -6.58 -3.93 -18.83
N THR A 56 -6.14 -3.63 -20.05
CA THR A 56 -7.03 -3.61 -21.22
C THR A 56 -7.60 -5.00 -21.49
N GLY A 57 -6.77 -6.05 -21.40
CA GLY A 57 -7.21 -7.43 -21.53
C GLY A 57 -8.25 -7.83 -20.47
N CYS A 58 -8.00 -7.51 -19.20
CA CYS A 58 -8.96 -7.75 -18.11
C CYS A 58 -10.29 -7.02 -18.34
N ARG A 59 -10.24 -5.77 -18.83
CA ARG A 59 -11.42 -4.95 -19.12
C ARG A 59 -12.24 -5.51 -20.28
N VAL A 60 -11.60 -5.93 -21.36
CA VAL A 60 -12.25 -6.47 -22.56
C VAL A 60 -12.92 -7.82 -22.28
N MET A 61 -12.35 -8.65 -21.38
CA MET A 61 -12.94 -9.94 -20.98
C MET A 61 -14.18 -9.81 -20.07
N GLY A 62 -14.76 -8.62 -19.88
CA GLY A 62 -16.01 -8.43 -19.12
C GLY A 62 -15.86 -8.62 -17.61
N ILE A 63 -14.63 -8.62 -17.11
CA ILE A 63 -14.35 -8.65 -15.69
C ILE A 63 -14.58 -7.23 -15.15
N MET A 64 -15.76 -6.98 -14.60
CA MET A 64 -16.05 -5.77 -13.83
C MET A 64 -15.26 -5.83 -12.49
N GLY A 65 -13.96 -5.58 -12.54
CA GLY A 65 -13.09 -5.31 -11.40
C GLY A 65 -12.89 -3.80 -11.30
N GLY A 66 -13.29 -3.21 -10.17
CA GLY A 66 -13.50 -1.78 -10.01
C GLY A 66 -12.41 -0.88 -10.57
N ILE A 67 -12.85 0.22 -11.20
CA ILE A 67 -12.01 1.39 -11.49
C ILE A 67 -11.50 1.94 -10.16
N VAL A 68 -10.35 1.45 -9.70
CA VAL A 68 -9.62 1.96 -8.54
C VAL A 68 -8.73 3.09 -9.08
N GLY A 69 -9.28 4.30 -9.17
CA GLY A 69 -8.50 5.45 -9.66
C GLY A 69 -9.19 6.81 -9.66
N THR A 70 -10.52 6.90 -9.53
CA THR A 70 -11.14 8.20 -9.26
C THR A 70 -11.07 8.54 -7.77
N ARG A 71 -10.76 9.81 -7.47
CA ARG A 71 -10.87 10.51 -6.17
C ARG A 71 -12.17 10.24 -5.37
N SER A 72 -13.15 9.51 -5.90
CA SER A 72 -14.43 9.18 -5.29
C SER A 72 -14.42 7.97 -4.33
N GLN A 73 -13.30 7.26 -4.13
CA GLN A 73 -13.26 6.14 -3.17
C GLN A 73 -13.34 6.57 -1.70
N PHE A 74 -13.12 7.84 -1.37
CA PHE A 74 -13.42 8.36 -0.03
C PHE A 74 -14.93 8.29 0.29
N LEU A 75 -15.80 8.29 -0.73
CA LEU A 75 -17.26 8.24 -0.57
C LEU A 75 -17.86 6.83 -0.56
N ARG A 76 -17.10 5.77 -0.92
CA ARG A 76 -17.62 4.37 -0.88
C ARG A 76 -17.42 3.67 0.46
N LYS A 77 -16.57 4.21 1.35
CA LYS A 77 -16.34 3.63 2.68
C LYS A 77 -17.45 3.93 3.70
N LEU A 78 -18.42 4.78 3.35
CA LEU A 78 -19.48 5.27 4.25
C LEU A 78 -20.87 4.62 4.04
N GLY A 79 -21.03 3.69 3.10
CA GLY A 79 -22.35 3.07 2.87
C GLY A 79 -22.21 1.64 2.36
N HIS A 80 -22.85 0.71 3.08
CA HIS A 80 -23.09 -0.70 2.72
C HIS A 80 -23.06 -0.98 1.20
N ILE A 81 -22.24 -1.95 0.78
CA ILE A 81 -22.46 -2.63 -0.50
C ILE A 81 -22.73 -4.10 -0.21
N PRO A 82 -23.89 -4.63 -0.62
CA PRO A 82 -24.16 -6.06 -0.53
C PRO A 82 -23.22 -6.78 -1.50
N THR A 83 -22.46 -7.74 -1.00
CA THR A 83 -21.74 -8.71 -1.84
C THR A 83 -22.79 -9.48 -2.64
N ILE A 84 -22.88 -9.22 -3.95
CA ILE A 84 -23.67 -10.04 -4.87
C ILE A 84 -23.02 -11.43 -4.90
N PRO A 85 -23.71 -12.52 -4.53
CA PRO A 85 -23.14 -13.86 -4.59
C PRO A 85 -22.79 -14.21 -6.03
N GLY A 86 -21.53 -14.55 -6.30
CA GLY A 86 -21.06 -15.05 -7.60
C GLY A 86 -20.17 -14.12 -8.43
N HIS A 87 -19.93 -12.87 -7.99
CA HIS A 87 -18.98 -11.97 -8.67
C HIS A 87 -17.65 -11.91 -7.92
N VAL A 88 -16.61 -12.58 -8.42
CA VAL A 88 -15.24 -12.42 -7.92
C VAL A 88 -14.63 -11.20 -8.62
N PRO A 89 -14.39 -10.06 -7.93
CA PRO A 89 -13.70 -8.95 -8.55
C PRO A 89 -12.24 -9.36 -8.78
N ILE A 90 -11.87 -9.62 -10.04
CA ILE A 90 -10.48 -9.85 -10.40
C ILE A 90 -9.81 -8.47 -10.38
N ILE A 91 -8.97 -8.25 -9.38
CA ILE A 91 -8.09 -7.09 -9.31
C ILE A 91 -6.93 -7.40 -10.25
N PRO A 92 -6.65 -6.57 -11.28
CA PRO A 92 -5.47 -6.77 -12.10
C PRO A 92 -4.23 -6.82 -11.20
N PRO A 93 -3.34 -7.81 -11.39
CA PRO A 93 -2.24 -8.06 -10.46
C PRO A 93 -1.24 -6.89 -10.39
N VAL A 94 -1.18 -6.06 -11.43
CA VAL A 94 -0.38 -4.82 -11.50
C VAL A 94 -1.14 -3.81 -12.35
N THR A 95 -1.25 -2.56 -11.88
CA THR A 95 -1.78 -1.43 -12.67
C THR A 95 -0.72 -0.39 -12.98
N THR A 96 -0.98 0.44 -13.98
CA THR A 96 -0.16 1.61 -14.31
C THR A 96 -0.11 2.61 -13.17
N GLU A 97 -1.20 2.80 -12.41
CA GLU A 97 -1.18 3.64 -11.21
C GLU A 97 -0.32 3.06 -10.08
N MET A 98 -0.30 1.73 -9.91
CA MET A 98 0.61 1.09 -8.95
C MET A 98 2.07 1.32 -9.34
N ILE A 99 2.38 1.18 -10.64
CA ILE A 99 3.72 1.45 -11.16
C ILE A 99 4.10 2.89 -10.89
N ASP A 100 3.21 3.83 -11.22
CA ASP A 100 3.44 5.25 -11.03
C ASP A 100 3.74 5.55 -9.56
N LYS A 101 2.93 5.00 -8.66
CA LYS A 101 3.10 5.16 -7.22
C LYS A 101 4.43 4.61 -6.70
N TYR A 102 4.88 3.46 -7.21
CA TYR A 102 6.17 2.88 -6.82
C TYR A 102 7.37 3.63 -7.40
N THR A 103 7.17 4.35 -8.50
CA THR A 103 8.22 5.17 -9.13
C THR A 103 8.21 6.62 -8.66
N GLU A 104 7.25 7.00 -7.82
CA GLU A 104 7.25 8.31 -7.16
C GLU A 104 8.45 8.41 -6.20
N ASP A 105 9.31 9.40 -6.42
CA ASP A 105 10.38 9.75 -5.50
C ASP A 105 9.87 10.75 -4.45
N ILE A 106 9.01 10.25 -3.55
CA ILE A 106 8.43 11.05 -2.46
C ILE A 106 8.63 10.33 -1.14
N ALA A 107 9.47 10.90 -0.29
CA ALA A 107 9.63 10.50 1.10
C ALA A 107 8.97 11.53 2.03
N VAL A 108 8.27 11.07 3.07
CA VAL A 108 7.53 11.94 3.99
C VAL A 108 8.23 12.03 5.35
N ASP A 109 8.44 13.24 5.86
CA ASP A 109 9.00 13.44 7.22
C ASP A 109 7.91 13.22 8.28
N GLY A 110 8.19 12.31 9.22
CA GLY A 110 7.36 12.04 10.39
C GLY A 110 7.81 12.79 11.65
N SER A 111 8.90 13.56 11.61
CA SER A 111 9.45 14.17 12.84
C SER A 111 8.48 15.13 13.52
N LEU A 112 7.60 15.77 12.73
CA LEU A 112 6.63 16.73 13.25
C LEU A 112 5.62 16.10 14.22
N ILE A 113 5.08 14.91 13.92
CA ILE A 113 4.09 14.27 14.81
C ILE A 113 4.73 13.81 16.13
N GLN A 114 5.99 13.39 16.06
CA GLN A 114 6.76 12.94 17.22
C GLN A 114 7.07 14.12 18.14
N LYS A 115 7.57 15.24 17.59
CA LYS A 115 7.91 16.46 18.34
C LYS A 115 6.69 17.15 18.94
N GLU A 116 5.61 17.27 18.16
CA GLU A 116 4.46 18.11 18.52
C GLU A 116 3.40 17.39 19.36
N LEU A 117 3.19 16.10 19.09
CA LEU A 117 2.15 15.31 19.75
C LEU A 117 2.73 14.23 20.68
N GLY A 118 4.06 14.16 20.81
CA GLY A 118 4.74 13.12 21.58
C GLY A 118 4.48 11.71 21.03
N PHE A 119 4.18 11.58 19.73
CA PHE A 119 3.93 10.27 19.13
C PHE A 119 5.23 9.45 19.14
N ILE A 120 5.18 8.25 19.71
CA ILE A 120 6.31 7.31 19.75
C ILE A 120 5.92 6.09 18.91
N PRO A 121 6.53 5.89 17.73
CA PRO A 121 6.28 4.71 16.91
C PRO A 121 6.68 3.46 17.68
N GLN A 122 5.77 2.49 17.76
CA GLN A 122 6.00 1.22 18.45
C GLN A 122 6.70 0.18 17.56
N TYR A 123 6.57 0.34 16.25
CA TYR A 123 7.12 -0.55 15.25
C TYR A 123 7.93 0.28 14.26
N ASP A 124 9.13 -0.21 13.95
CA ASP A 124 9.84 0.15 12.74
C ASP A 124 9.34 -0.69 11.54
N LEU A 125 9.80 -0.37 10.35
CA LEU A 125 9.47 -1.10 9.12
C LEU A 125 9.60 -2.63 9.28
N LYS A 126 10.71 -3.11 9.85
CA LYS A 126 11.01 -4.54 9.94
C LYS A 126 10.11 -5.25 10.95
N ALA A 127 10.03 -4.70 12.16
CA ALA A 127 9.19 -5.24 13.23
C ALA A 127 7.71 -5.26 12.83
N GLY A 128 7.24 -4.22 12.13
CA GLY A 128 5.87 -4.13 11.63
C GLY A 128 5.52 -5.26 10.65
N TRP A 129 6.41 -5.55 9.70
CA TRP A 129 6.19 -6.66 8.75
C TRP A 129 6.29 -8.03 9.42
N GLU A 130 7.26 -8.24 10.32
CA GLU A 130 7.40 -9.50 11.05
C GLU A 130 6.16 -9.83 11.89
N GLU A 131 5.62 -8.85 12.62
CA GLU A 131 4.39 -9.02 13.40
C GLU A 131 3.20 -9.34 12.50
N THR A 132 3.06 -8.59 11.40
CA THR A 132 1.95 -8.78 10.45
C THR A 132 1.97 -10.18 9.86
N ILE A 133 3.12 -10.65 9.37
CA ILE A 133 3.23 -12.01 8.81
C ILE A 133 3.02 -13.08 9.89
N ARG A 134 3.51 -12.86 11.12
CA ARG A 134 3.25 -13.77 12.23
C ARG A 134 1.75 -13.89 12.51
N ALA A 135 1.04 -12.77 12.58
CA ALA A 135 -0.40 -12.74 12.80
C ALA A 135 -1.17 -13.42 11.65
N MET A 136 -0.77 -13.18 10.40
CA MET A 136 -1.37 -13.82 9.23
C MET A 136 -1.19 -15.35 9.23
N ARG A 137 0.00 -15.85 9.60
CA ARG A 137 0.22 -17.30 9.78
C ARG A 137 -0.62 -17.86 10.93
N ALA A 138 -0.73 -17.12 12.04
CA ALA A 138 -1.50 -17.56 13.21
C ALA A 138 -3.01 -17.67 12.93
N CYS A 139 -3.56 -16.81 12.06
CA CYS A 139 -4.97 -16.88 11.66
C CYS A 139 -5.24 -17.72 10.41
N GLY A 140 -4.21 -18.38 9.85
CA GLY A 140 -4.33 -19.24 8.67
C GLY A 140 -4.55 -18.49 7.34
N ALA A 141 -4.25 -17.19 7.28
CA ALA A 141 -4.28 -16.41 6.05
C ALA A 141 -3.03 -16.61 5.17
N LEU A 142 -1.98 -17.22 5.72
CA LEU A 142 -0.72 -17.62 5.06
C LEU A 142 -0.30 -19.03 5.47
#